data_AF-A0A1C5P648-F1
#
_entry.id   AF-A0A1C5P648-F1
#
_cell.length_a   1.000
_cell.length_b   1.000
_cell.length_c   1.000
_cell.angle_alpha   90.00
_cell.angle_beta   90.00
_cell.angle_gamma   90.00
#
_symmetry.space_group_name_H-M   'P 1'
#
loop_
_entity.id
_entity.type
_entity.pdbx_description
1 polymer ?
#
loop_
_entity_poly.entity_id
_entity_poly.type
_entity_poly.pdbx_seq_one_letter_code
_entity_poly.pdbx_strand_id
1 'polypeptide(L)'
;MKACKIADKIICSMCRDFIEQGNQFSCASKLVTLFPKEPPHLVHAAIRMLDSDGLLSVHYSNNEPCEIALKIQSIQECDENTMLKKGYRFVKEIRDWF
;
A
#
# COMPACT_ATOMS: atom_id res chain seq x y z
N MET A 1 9.34 9.94 -9.99
CA MET A 1 9.68 8.85 -9.05
C MET A 1 9.49 7.50 -9.74
N LYS A 2 10.21 6.42 -9.38
CA LYS A 2 9.96 5.09 -9.98
C LYS A 2 8.58 4.57 -9.54
N ALA A 3 7.89 3.83 -10.42
CA ALA A 3 6.55 3.29 -10.15
C ALA A 3 6.50 2.44 -8.87
N CYS A 4 7.54 1.64 -8.59
CA CYS A 4 7.64 0.87 -7.34
C CYS A 4 7.59 1.74 -6.07
N LYS A 5 8.28 2.88 -6.04
CA LYS A 5 8.24 3.81 -4.89
C LYS A 5 6.88 4.51 -4.76
N ILE A 6 6.15 4.67 -5.85
CA ILE A 6 4.78 5.19 -5.82
C ILE A 6 3.86 4.11 -5.24
N ALA A 7 4.03 2.85 -5.66
CA ALA A 7 3.29 1.70 -5.13
C ALA A 7 3.47 1.54 -3.61
N ASP A 8 4.72 1.58 -3.12
CA ASP A 8 5.03 1.51 -1.68
C ASP A 8 4.30 2.60 -0.88
N LYS A 9 4.22 3.81 -1.43
CA LYS A 9 3.56 4.94 -0.76
C LYS A 9 2.04 4.82 -0.81
N ILE A 10 1.48 4.33 -1.91
CA ILE A 10 0.04 4.07 -2.04
C ILE A 10 -0.39 3.06 -0.98
N ILE A 11 0.31 1.93 -0.88
CA ILE A 11 -0.07 0.88 0.04
C ILE A 11 0.11 1.30 1.50
N CYS A 12 1.21 1.99 1.84
CA CYS A 12 1.39 2.56 3.17
C CYS A 12 0.27 3.55 3.53
N SER A 13 -0.16 4.39 2.58
CA SER A 13 -1.25 5.34 2.82
C SER A 13 -2.58 4.62 3.04
N MET A 14 -2.90 3.61 2.24
CA MET A 14 -4.13 2.85 2.38
C MET A 14 -4.16 2.01 3.67
N CYS A 15 -3.05 1.38 4.03
CA CYS A 15 -2.93 0.67 5.31
C CYS A 15 -3.06 1.63 6.50
N ARG A 16 -2.51 2.84 6.40
CA ARG A 16 -2.68 3.86 7.46
C ARG A 16 -4.14 4.31 7.58
N ASP A 17 -4.79 4.66 6.46
CA ASP A 17 -6.21 5.03 6.44
C ASP A 17 -7.08 3.90 7.02
N PHE A 18 -6.72 2.64 6.76
CA PHE A 18 -7.38 1.47 7.34
C PHE A 18 -7.15 1.36 8.86
N ILE A 19 -5.92 1.47 9.35
CA ILE A 19 -5.61 1.37 10.78
C ILE A 19 -6.25 2.51 11.58
N GLU A 20 -6.26 3.72 11.04
CA GLU A 20 -6.75 4.92 11.74
C GLU A 20 -8.27 5.08 11.66
N GLN A 21 -8.89 4.71 10.53
CA GLN A 21 -10.30 5.01 10.26
C GLN A 21 -11.15 3.78 9.89
N GLY A 22 -10.53 2.61 9.73
CA GLY A 22 -11.21 1.41 9.19
C GLY A 22 -11.49 1.48 7.69
N ASN A 23 -10.97 2.49 6.99
CA ASN A 23 -11.25 2.72 5.57
C ASN A 23 -10.41 1.78 4.69
N GLN A 24 -11.06 0.77 4.11
CA GLN A 24 -10.44 -0.21 3.22
C GLN A 24 -10.46 0.19 1.74
N PHE A 25 -11.27 1.19 1.39
CA PHE A 25 -11.54 1.59 0.01
C PHE A 25 -10.91 2.94 -0.33
N SER A 26 -10.45 3.05 -1.57
CA SER A 26 -9.94 4.28 -2.16
C SER A 26 -10.30 4.32 -3.65
N CYS A 27 -10.02 5.46 -4.29
CA CYS A 27 -10.24 5.66 -5.72
C CYS A 27 -8.98 6.21 -6.39
N ALA A 28 -8.82 5.95 -7.68
CA ALA A 28 -7.62 6.36 -8.41
C ALA A 28 -7.46 7.88 -8.44
N SER A 29 -8.54 8.63 -8.53
CA SER A 29 -8.50 10.10 -8.47
C SER A 29 -7.90 10.59 -7.15
N LYS A 30 -8.30 10.01 -6.01
CA LYS A 30 -7.70 10.32 -4.69
C LYS A 30 -6.23 9.89 -4.62
N LEU A 31 -5.85 8.78 -5.23
CA LEU A 31 -4.44 8.36 -5.25
C LEU A 31 -3.57 9.24 -6.15
N VAL A 32 -4.08 9.71 -7.28
CA VAL A 32 -3.36 10.62 -8.18
C VAL A 32 -3.13 11.97 -7.49
N THR A 33 -4.08 12.47 -6.70
CA THR A 33 -3.90 13.73 -5.95
C THR A 33 -2.83 13.66 -4.85
N LEU A 34 -2.48 12.46 -4.36
CA LEU A 34 -1.35 12.27 -3.44
C LEU A 34 0.01 12.51 -4.11
N PHE A 35 0.07 12.50 -5.44
CA PHE A 35 1.30 12.67 -6.21
C PHE A 35 1.18 13.79 -7.26
N PRO A 36 0.97 15.07 -6.85
CA PRO A 36 0.70 16.17 -7.78
C PRO A 36 1.88 16.50 -8.72
N LYS A 37 3.08 16.02 -8.39
CA LYS A 37 4.31 16.22 -9.17
C LYS A 37 4.61 15.07 -10.13
N GLU A 38 3.88 13.96 -10.04
CA GLU A 38 4.11 12.78 -10.85
C GLU A 38 3.01 12.66 -11.91
N PRO A 39 3.34 12.21 -13.13
CA PRO A 39 2.34 12.06 -14.16
C PRO A 39 1.35 10.93 -13.83
N PRO A 40 0.04 11.09 -14.13
CA PRO A 40 -1.01 10.14 -13.73
C PRO A 40 -0.77 8.70 -14.20
N HIS A 41 -0.17 8.51 -15.37
CA HIS A 41 0.12 7.18 -15.91
C HIS A 41 1.11 6.38 -15.04
N LEU A 42 2.03 7.03 -14.32
CA LEU A 42 2.93 6.35 -13.39
C LEU A 42 2.21 5.90 -12.12
N VAL A 43 1.22 6.69 -11.67
CA VAL A 43 0.35 6.31 -10.55
C VAL A 43 -0.54 5.14 -10.94
N HIS A 44 -1.11 5.16 -12.15
CA HIS A 44 -1.89 4.03 -12.68
C HIS A 44 -1.02 2.78 -12.85
N ALA A 45 0.22 2.91 -13.33
CA ALA A 45 1.15 1.79 -13.41
C ALA A 45 1.46 1.21 -12.02
N ALA A 46 1.66 2.05 -11.01
CA ALA A 46 1.86 1.61 -9.63
C ALA A 46 0.63 0.88 -9.05
N ILE A 47 -0.58 1.37 -9.33
CA ILE A 47 -1.84 0.69 -8.95
C ILE A 47 -1.92 -0.69 -9.60
N ARG A 48 -1.61 -0.79 -10.90
CA ARG A 48 -1.60 -2.08 -11.62
C ARG A 48 -0.55 -3.05 -11.07
N MET A 49 0.61 -2.56 -10.66
CA MET A 49 1.62 -3.38 -10.01
C MET A 49 1.08 -3.98 -8.70
N LEU A 50 0.50 -3.14 -7.84
CA LEU A 50 -0.08 -3.60 -6.57
C LEU A 50 -1.27 -4.57 -6.75
N ASP A 51 -2.06 -4.40 -7.80
CA ASP A 51 -3.13 -5.32 -8.17
C ASP A 51 -2.58 -6.69 -8.61
N SER A 52 -1.54 -6.66 -9.47
CA SER A 52 -0.81 -7.85 -9.92
C SER A 52 -0.11 -8.58 -8.78
N ASP A 53 0.43 -7.85 -7.80
CA ASP A 53 1.10 -8.39 -6.62
C ASP A 53 0.08 -8.96 -5.60
N GLY A 54 -1.21 -8.87 -5.88
CA GLY A 54 -2.26 -9.38 -4.99
C GLY A 54 -2.49 -8.50 -3.76
N LEU A 55 -1.95 -7.29 -3.76
CA LEU A 55 -2.01 -6.38 -2.63
C LEU A 55 -3.22 -5.44 -2.68
N LEU A 56 -3.63 -5.05 -3.88
CA LEU A 56 -4.88 -4.33 -4.09
C LEU A 56 -5.86 -5.20 -4.87
N SER A 57 -7.13 -4.89 -4.71
CA SER A 57 -8.19 -5.34 -5.60
C SER A 57 -8.68 -4.11 -6.35
N VAL A 58 -8.41 -4.05 -7.65
CA VAL A 58 -8.75 -2.89 -8.46
C VAL A 58 -9.89 -3.23 -9.40
N HIS A 59 -10.98 -2.47 -9.31
CA HIS A 59 -12.05 -2.52 -10.30
C HIS A 59 -11.75 -1.53 -11.42
N TYR A 60 -11.67 -2.02 -12.66
CA TYR A 60 -11.41 -1.18 -13.82
C TYR A 60 -12.72 -0.91 -14.58
N SER A 61 -12.95 0.35 -14.89
CA SER A 61 -14.00 0.79 -15.83
C SER A 61 -13.35 1.60 -16.94
N ASN A 62 -13.63 1.28 -18.20
CA ASN A 62 -13.02 1.94 -19.36
C ASN A 62 -11.48 2.00 -19.32
N ASN A 63 -10.83 0.92 -18.86
CA ASN A 63 -9.37 0.83 -18.73
C ASN A 63 -8.73 1.74 -17.66
N GLU A 64 -9.55 2.44 -16.87
CA GLU A 64 -9.15 3.28 -15.75
C GLU A 64 -9.51 2.61 -14.41
N PRO A 65 -8.62 2.65 -13.42
CA PRO A 65 -8.92 2.16 -12.08
C PRO A 65 -9.99 3.03 -11.43
N CYS A 66 -11.16 2.45 -11.11
CA CYS A 66 -12.31 3.17 -10.58
C CYS A 66 -12.40 3.02 -9.06
N GLU A 67 -12.45 1.77 -8.58
CA GLU A 67 -12.47 1.42 -7.16
C GLU A 67 -11.24 0.60 -6.80
N ILE A 68 -10.64 0.92 -5.67
CA ILE A 68 -9.40 0.30 -5.20
C ILE A 68 -9.65 -0.15 -3.76
N ALA A 69 -9.68 -1.45 -3.54
CA ALA A 69 -9.82 -2.02 -2.21
C ALA A 69 -8.49 -2.61 -1.74
N LEU A 70 -8.13 -2.34 -0.49
CA LEU A 70 -6.99 -2.98 0.16
C LEU A 70 -7.33 -4.45 0.44
N LYS A 71 -6.51 -5.39 -0.05
CA LYS A 71 -6.71 -6.81 0.28
C LYS A 71 -6.24 -7.12 1.70
N ILE A 72 -6.84 -8.14 2.31
CA ILE A 72 -6.49 -8.60 3.66
C ILE A 72 -5.02 -9.01 3.75
N GLN A 73 -4.48 -9.60 2.67
CA GLN A 73 -3.05 -9.95 2.57
C GLN A 73 -2.15 -8.72 2.75
N SER A 74 -2.52 -7.56 2.21
CA SER A 74 -1.77 -6.31 2.40
C SER A 74 -1.82 -5.80 3.82
N ILE A 75 -2.96 -5.97 4.49
CA ILE A 75 -3.09 -5.62 5.91
C ILE A 75 -2.18 -6.53 6.73
N GLN A 76 -2.20 -7.84 6.47
CA GLN A 76 -1.33 -8.82 7.12
C GLN A 76 0.15 -8.55 6.86
N GLU A 77 0.56 -8.31 5.61
CA GLU A 77 1.95 -8.00 5.28
C GLU A 77 2.42 -6.67 5.85
N CYS A 78 1.54 -5.67 5.90
CA CYS A 78 1.84 -4.41 6.56
C CYS A 78 1.97 -4.63 8.07
N ASP A 79 1.11 -5.44 8.68
CA ASP A 79 1.17 -5.74 10.11
C ASP A 79 2.41 -6.57 10.47
N GLU A 80 2.75 -7.59 9.68
CA GLU A 80 3.97 -8.37 9.83
C GLU A 80 5.22 -7.50 9.61
N ASN A 81 5.26 -6.65 8.57
CA ASN A 81 6.39 -5.75 8.36
C ASN A 81 6.49 -4.61 9.37
N THR A 82 5.42 -4.26 10.10
CA THR A 82 5.43 -3.15 11.08
C THR A 82 5.53 -3.65 12.52
N MET A 83 4.90 -4.78 12.86
CA MET A 83 4.87 -5.40 14.19
C MET A 83 5.86 -6.54 14.35
N LEU A 84 6.02 -7.49 13.40
CA LEU A 84 7.07 -8.52 13.53
C LEU A 84 8.46 -7.90 13.38
N LYS A 85 8.68 -6.90 12.51
CA LYS A 85 10.00 -6.21 12.50
C LYS A 85 10.31 -5.48 13.81
N LYS A 86 9.30 -4.97 14.54
CA LYS A 86 9.53 -4.34 15.85
C LYS A 86 9.73 -5.38 16.95
N GLY A 87 8.88 -6.40 17.02
CA GLY A 87 8.98 -7.49 18.00
C GLY A 87 10.23 -8.35 17.81
N TYR A 88 10.55 -8.74 16.58
CA TYR A 88 11.73 -9.56 16.26
C TYR A 88 13.03 -8.77 16.42
N ARG A 89 13.05 -7.46 16.10
CA ARG A 89 14.23 -6.61 16.35
C ARG A 89 14.45 -6.41 17.85
N PHE A 90 13.39 -6.23 18.63
CA PHE A 90 13.46 -6.12 20.09
C PHE A 90 13.91 -7.43 20.75
N VAL A 91 13.34 -8.58 20.35
CA VAL A 91 13.76 -9.90 20.85
C VAL A 91 15.18 -10.26 20.42
N LYS A 92 15.58 -9.89 19.20
CA LYS A 92 16.95 -10.10 18.71
C LYS A 92 17.96 -9.19 19.43
N GLU A 93 17.62 -7.94 19.69
CA GLU A 93 18.45 -7.04 20.50
C GLU A 93 18.62 -7.54 21.93
N ILE A 94 17.58 -8.10 22.57
CA ILE A 94 17.69 -8.74 23.89
C ILE A 94 18.57 -10.01 23.83
N ARG A 95 18.43 -10.82 22.78
CA ARG A 95 19.20 -12.06 22.62
C ARG A 95 20.67 -11.81 22.29
N ASP A 96 20.99 -10.72 21.59
CA ASP A 96 22.37 -10.33 21.30
C ASP A 96 23.04 -9.62 22.51
N TRP A 97 22.27 -9.28 23.56
CA TRP A 97 22.76 -8.69 24.81
C TRP A 97 23.03 -9.71 25.93
N PHE A 98 22.49 -10.92 25.80
CA PHE A 98 22.72 -12.07 26.70
C PHE A 98 23.74 -13.03 26.10
#